data_AF-A0A950N9N6-F1
#
_entry.id   AF-A0A950N9N6-F1
#
_cell.length_a   1.000
_cell.length_b   1.000
_cell.length_c   1.000
_cell.angle_alpha   90.00
_cell.angle_beta   90.00
_cell.angle_gamma   90.00
#
_symmetry.space_group_name_H-M   'P 1'
#
loop_
_entity.id
_entity.type
_entity.pdbx_description
1 polymer ?
#
loop_
_entity_poly.entity_id
_entity_poly.type
_entity_poly.pdbx_seq_one_letter_code
_entity_poly.pdbx_strand_id
1 'polypeptide(L)'
;VRELRLDAESPRFDRRFLDGFLATLTDRDLILFDGAEQLGWFAWNSFERRSRAAGGLLVTLHQPGRLPTLLGTRTSPELLAGLVDQILGADAADVRELVRRLHERHDGNLREALRELYDCYARK
;
A
#
# COMPACT_ATOMS: atom_id res chain seq x y z
N VAL A 1 15.32 8.09 -4.74
CA VAL A 1 14.46 7.04 -4.15
C VAL A 1 14.47 5.87 -5.11
N ARG A 2 14.55 4.64 -4.61
CA ARG A 2 14.54 3.41 -5.40
C ARG A 2 13.38 2.54 -4.98
N GLU A 3 12.55 2.15 -5.94
CA GLU A 3 11.27 1.53 -5.65
C GLU A 3 11.32 0.01 -5.89
N LEU A 4 10.70 -0.72 -4.97
CA LEU A 4 10.49 -2.14 -5.04
C LEU A 4 9.02 -2.41 -4.70
N ARG A 5 8.41 -3.36 -5.41
CA ARG A 5 7.03 -3.76 -5.15
C ARG A 5 6.89 -5.26 -5.28
N LEU A 6 6.15 -5.84 -4.34
CA LEU A 6 5.59 -7.18 -4.45
C LEU A 6 4.09 -7.09 -4.20
N ASP A 7 3.36 -8.03 -4.78
CA ASP A 7 1.94 -8.22 -4.50
C ASP A 7 1.61 -9.71 -4.58
N ALA A 8 0.33 -10.06 -4.45
CA ALA A 8 -0.11 -11.45 -4.47
C ALA A 8 0.14 -12.14 -5.83
N GLU A 9 0.20 -11.38 -6.93
CA GLU A 9 0.44 -11.92 -8.28
C GLU A 9 1.94 -12.13 -8.52
N SER A 10 2.78 -11.25 -7.96
CA SER A 10 4.24 -11.31 -8.02
C SER A 10 4.85 -11.30 -6.60
N PRO A 11 4.79 -12.43 -5.85
CA PRO A 11 5.19 -12.46 -4.45
C PRO A 11 6.70 -12.58 -4.24
N ARG A 12 7.48 -12.64 -5.32
CA ARG A 12 8.94 -12.80 -5.29
C ARG A 12 9.60 -11.99 -6.40
N PHE A 13 10.77 -11.44 -6.11
CA PHE A 13 11.62 -10.86 -7.14
C PHE A 13 12.33 -11.94 -7.95
N ASP A 14 12.56 -11.67 -9.23
CA ASP A 14 13.62 -12.35 -9.96
C ASP A 14 14.96 -12.14 -9.23
N ARG A 15 15.73 -13.21 -9.09
CA ARG A 15 16.97 -13.19 -8.30
C ARG A 15 18.03 -12.31 -8.95
N ARG A 16 18.17 -12.34 -10.28
CA ARG A 16 19.18 -11.54 -10.98
C ARG A 16 18.85 -10.06 -10.91
N PHE A 17 17.57 -9.73 -11.07
CA PHE A 17 17.07 -8.37 -10.86
C PHE A 17 17.42 -7.88 -9.45
N LEU A 18 17.04 -8.62 -8.41
CA LEU A 18 17.27 -8.21 -7.03
C LEU A 18 18.76 -8.09 -6.72
N ASP A 19 19.58 -9.01 -7.24
CA ASP A 19 21.03 -9.00 -7.07
C ASP A 19 21.66 -7.78 -7.72
N GLY A 20 21.28 -7.45 -8.96
CA GLY A 20 21.74 -6.25 -9.66
C GLY A 20 21.26 -4.96 -8.99
N PHE A 21 20.00 -4.92 -8.54
CA PHE A 21 19.45 -3.78 -7.81
C PHE A 21 20.26 -3.49 -6.55
N LEU A 22 20.43 -4.51 -5.69
CA LEU A 22 21.10 -4.36 -4.40
C LEU A 22 22.60 -4.04 -4.56
N ALA A 23 23.26 -4.55 -5.60
CA ALA A 23 24.66 -4.29 -5.87
C ALA A 23 24.97 -2.82 -6.25
N THR A 24 23.94 -2.06 -6.66
CA THR A 24 24.09 -0.66 -7.09
C THR A 24 23.70 0.35 -6.01
N LEU A 25 23.37 -0.13 -4.80
CA LEU A 25 22.96 0.72 -3.69
C LEU A 25 24.14 1.51 -3.10
N THR A 26 23.83 2.74 -2.70
CA THR A 26 24.74 3.66 -2.02
C THR A 26 24.05 4.28 -0.81
N ASP A 27 24.83 4.90 0.07
CA ASP A 27 24.35 5.59 1.28
C ASP A 27 23.42 6.79 0.99
N ARG A 28 23.30 7.21 -0.28
CA ARG A 28 22.36 8.24 -0.74
C ARG A 28 21.02 7.68 -1.19
N ASP A 29 20.89 6.36 -1.29
CA ASP A 29 19.67 5.72 -1.73
C ASP A 29 18.68 5.55 -0.56
N LEU A 30 17.42 5.91 -0.80
CA LEU A 30 16.29 5.53 0.02
C LEU A 30 15.49 4.47 -0.75
N ILE A 31 15.34 3.29 -0.17
CA ILE A 31 14.52 2.22 -0.75
C ILE A 31 13.09 2.40 -0.25
N LEU A 32 12.14 2.50 -1.17
CA LEU A 32 10.71 2.40 -0.89
C LEU A 32 10.25 1.00 -1.31
N PHE A 33 9.80 0.19 -0.36
CA PHE A 33 9.38 -1.19 -0.63
C PHE A 33 7.92 -1.39 -0.25
N ASP A 34 7.07 -1.51 -1.27
CA ASP A 34 5.66 -1.84 -1.12
C ASP A 34 5.40 -3.35 -1.17
N GLY A 35 4.60 -3.84 -0.24
CA GLY A 35 4.20 -5.25 -0.20
C GLY A 35 5.26 -6.21 0.35
N ALA A 36 6.15 -5.75 1.25
CA ALA A 36 7.22 -6.61 1.75
C ALA A 36 6.73 -7.79 2.64
N GLU A 37 5.45 -7.81 3.04
CA GLU A 37 4.80 -8.94 3.69
C GLU A 37 4.81 -10.21 2.82
N GLN A 38 4.92 -10.06 1.50
CA GLN A 38 5.03 -11.18 0.57
C GLN A 38 6.37 -11.94 0.73
N LEU A 39 7.40 -11.30 1.29
CA LEU A 39 8.67 -11.96 1.55
C LEU A 39 8.58 -12.91 2.75
N GLY A 40 8.95 -14.18 2.52
CA GLY A 40 9.22 -15.12 3.60
C GLY A 40 10.35 -14.66 4.53
N TRP A 41 10.42 -15.22 5.74
CA TRP A 41 11.37 -14.81 6.79
C TRP A 41 12.83 -14.83 6.32
N PHE A 42 13.24 -15.90 5.62
CA PHE A 42 14.59 -16.03 5.10
C PHE A 42 14.92 -15.02 4.00
N ALA A 43 13.99 -14.78 3.08
CA ALA A 43 14.16 -13.83 2.00
C ALA A 43 14.28 -12.40 2.54
N TRP A 44 13.48 -12.07 3.57
CA TRP A 44 13.59 -10.81 4.28
C TRP A 44 14.92 -10.62 4.99
N ASN A 45 15.39 -11.60 5.76
CA ASN A 45 16.67 -11.47 6.45
C ASN A 45 17.83 -11.25 5.47
N SER A 46 17.79 -11.90 4.31
CA SER A 46 18.74 -11.67 3.22
C SER A 46 18.60 -10.26 2.64
N PHE A 47 17.37 -9.85 2.30
CA PHE A 47 17.07 -8.53 1.76
C PHE A 47 17.52 -7.41 2.72
N GLU A 48 17.09 -7.45 3.98
CA GLU A 48 17.39 -6.45 5.00
C GLU A 48 18.89 -6.32 5.22
N ARG A 49 19.64 -7.43 5.26
CA ARG A 49 21.10 -7.37 5.40
C ARG A 49 21.76 -6.70 4.20
N ARG A 50 21.30 -7.01 2.99
CA ARG A 50 21.88 -6.49 1.74
C ARG A 50 21.45 -5.07 1.43
N SER A 51 20.29 -4.63 1.92
CA SER A 51 19.82 -3.26 1.77
C SER A 51 20.52 -2.27 2.70
N ARG A 52 21.35 -2.73 3.65
CA ARG A 52 22.14 -1.86 4.56
C ARG A 52 23.14 -0.94 3.87
N ALA A 53 23.45 -1.18 2.59
CA ALA A 53 24.23 -0.25 1.79
C ALA A 53 23.45 1.04 1.45
N ALA A 54 22.11 1.00 1.52
CA ALA A 54 21.26 2.16 1.33
C ALA A 54 21.26 3.07 2.58
N GLY A 55 21.05 4.37 2.38
CA GLY A 55 20.87 5.34 3.46
C GLY A 55 19.57 5.19 4.22
N GLY A 56 18.58 4.48 3.66
CA GLY A 56 17.33 4.19 4.34
C GLY A 56 16.47 3.15 3.65
N LEU A 57 15.54 2.60 4.43
CA LEU A 57 14.53 1.65 3.99
C LEU A 57 13.17 2.07 4.58
N LEU A 58 12.23 2.41 3.70
CA LEU A 58 10.83 2.65 4.04
C LEU A 58 9.98 1.54 3.44
N VAL A 59 9.17 0.89 4.27
CA VAL A 59 8.36 -0.26 3.87
C VAL A 59 6.89 0.03 4.15
N THR A 60 6.02 -0.22 3.19
CA THR A 60 4.56 -0.18 3.37
C THR A 60 4.02 -1.60 3.46
N LEU A 61 3.18 -1.84 4.47
CA LEU A 61 2.61 -3.14 4.79
C LEU A 61 1.15 -2.99 5.18
N HIS A 62 0.33 -3.98 4.85
CA HIS A 62 -1.08 -4.01 5.27
C HIS A 62 -1.27 -4.26 6.77
N GLN A 63 -0.30 -4.88 7.43
CA GLN A 63 -0.30 -5.19 8.86
C GLN A 63 1.10 -4.92 9.45
N PRO A 64 1.21 -4.64 10.76
CA PRO A 64 2.51 -4.50 11.41
C PRO A 64 3.45 -5.68 11.07
N GLY A 65 4.69 -5.37 10.72
CA GLY A 65 5.63 -6.34 10.16
C GLY A 65 6.90 -6.51 10.98
N ARG A 66 8.00 -6.78 10.26
CA ARG A 66 9.31 -7.12 10.83
C ARG A 66 10.14 -5.90 11.25
N LEU A 67 9.71 -4.70 10.87
CA LEU A 67 10.31 -3.44 11.30
C LEU A 67 9.39 -2.73 12.31
N PRO A 68 9.94 -1.88 13.18
CA PRO A 68 9.13 -0.99 14.00
C PRO A 68 8.17 -0.15 13.13
N THR A 69 6.91 -0.09 13.51
CA THR A 69 5.92 0.75 12.82
C THR A 69 6.25 2.22 13.04
N LEU A 70 6.67 2.91 11.98
CA LEU A 70 6.90 4.36 12.00
C LEU A 70 5.59 5.14 11.97
N LEU A 71 4.66 4.72 11.12
CA LEU A 71 3.35 5.34 10.94
C LEU A 71 2.29 4.26 10.74
N GLY A 72 1.29 4.24 11.62
CA GLY A 72 0.09 3.43 11.46
C GLY A 72 -1.02 4.24 10.80
N THR A 73 -1.46 3.85 9.61
CA THR A 73 -2.60 4.46 8.93
C THR A 73 -3.89 3.81 9.39
N ARG A 74 -4.90 4.62 9.74
CA ARG A 74 -6.26 4.15 10.04
C ARG A 74 -7.23 4.82 9.08
N THR A 75 -8.20 4.04 8.61
CA THR A 75 -9.28 4.56 7.77
C THR A 75 -10.45 5.00 8.65
N SER A 76 -11.25 5.93 8.14
CA SER A 76 -12.45 6.39 8.83
C SER A 76 -13.56 6.72 7.82
N PRO A 77 -14.82 6.76 8.28
CA PRO A 77 -15.94 7.18 7.43
C PRO A 77 -15.72 8.57 6.83
N GLU A 78 -15.12 9.49 7.59
CA GLU A 78 -14.82 10.86 7.17
C GLU A 78 -13.74 10.88 6.09
N LEU A 79 -12.73 10.00 6.19
CA LEU A 79 -11.72 9.86 5.15
C LEU A 79 -12.35 9.37 3.84
N LEU A 80 -13.22 8.36 3.90
CA LEU A 80 -13.93 7.90 2.69
C LEU A 80 -14.82 9.00 2.11
N ALA A 81 -15.57 9.70 2.95
CA ALA A 81 -16.43 10.80 2.52
C ALA A 81 -15.63 11.92 1.87
N GLY A 82 -14.48 12.31 2.45
CA GLY A 82 -13.59 13.31 1.88
C GLY A 82 -13.01 12.90 0.53
N LEU A 83 -12.66 11.62 0.35
CA LEU A 83 -12.23 11.10 -0.95
C LEU A 83 -13.35 11.17 -1.99
N VAL A 84 -14.58 10.82 -1.60
CA VAL A 84 -15.74 10.90 -2.51
C VAL A 84 -16.09 12.36 -2.83
N ASP A 85 -16.01 13.26 -1.85
CA ASP A 85 -16.20 14.70 -2.05
C ASP A 85 -15.16 15.25 -3.04
N GLN A 86 -13.91 14.79 -3.00
CA GLN A 86 -12.87 15.15 -3.98
C GLN A 86 -13.13 14.61 -5.40
N ILE A 87 -13.74 13.42 -5.51
CA ILE A 87 -13.97 12.75 -6.80
C ILE A 87 -15.23 13.29 -7.48
N LEU A 88 -16.33 13.45 -6.75
CA LEU A 88 -17.66 13.79 -7.29
C LEU A 88 -18.01 15.29 -7.15
N GLY A 89 -17.33 16.04 -6.29
CA GLY A 89 -17.64 17.45 -6.06
C GLY A 89 -19.08 17.65 -5.55
N ALA A 90 -19.88 18.43 -6.27
CA ALA A 90 -21.24 18.77 -5.87
C ALA A 90 -22.16 17.54 -5.77
N ASP A 91 -21.91 16.50 -6.57
CA ASP A 91 -22.74 15.29 -6.63
C ASP A 91 -22.47 14.34 -5.46
N ALA A 92 -21.44 14.62 -4.63
CA ALA A 92 -21.11 13.79 -3.47
C ALA A 92 -22.22 13.80 -2.39
N ALA A 93 -23.02 14.86 -2.33
CA ALA A 93 -24.14 14.97 -1.40
C ALA A 93 -25.16 13.84 -1.59
N ASP A 94 -25.42 13.44 -2.83
CA ASP A 94 -26.42 12.44 -3.19
C ASP A 94 -26.05 11.02 -2.75
N VAL A 95 -24.75 10.76 -2.56
CA VAL A 95 -24.22 9.44 -2.20
C VAL A 95 -23.72 9.35 -0.77
N ARG A 96 -23.82 10.41 0.05
CA ARG A 96 -23.23 10.46 1.40
C ARG A 96 -23.67 9.31 2.31
N GLU A 97 -24.96 8.97 2.31
CA GLU A 97 -25.47 7.83 3.11
C GLU A 97 -25.11 6.47 2.51
N LEU A 98 -24.90 6.38 1.19
CA LEU A 98 -24.36 5.17 0.57
C LEU A 98 -22.89 4.99 0.98
N VAL A 99 -22.09 6.05 0.92
CA VAL A 99 -20.66 6.06 1.29
C VAL A 99 -20.46 5.60 2.73
N ARG A 100 -21.24 6.12 3.69
CA ARG A 100 -21.19 5.68 5.09
C ARG A 100 -21.44 4.17 5.21
N ARG A 101 -22.49 3.66 4.55
CA ARG A 101 -22.82 2.23 4.56
C ARG A 101 -21.76 1.37 3.87
N LEU A 102 -21.11 1.87 2.81
CA LEU A 102 -20.01 1.16 2.15
C LEU A 102 -18.77 1.07 3.04
N HIS A 103 -18.44 2.14 3.77
CA HIS A 103 -17.34 2.09 4.75
C HIS A 103 -17.58 1.00 5.79
N GLU A 104 -18.79 0.94 6.37
CA GLU A 104 -19.17 -0.08 7.37
C GLU A 104 -19.15 -1.49 6.78
N ARG A 105 -19.71 -1.65 5.57
CA ARG A 105 -19.80 -2.96 4.88
C ARG A 105 -18.43 -3.56 4.58
N HIS A 106 -17.46 -2.72 4.21
CA HIS A 106 -16.11 -3.14 3.84
C HIS A 106 -15.12 -3.06 4.99
N ASP A 107 -15.59 -2.92 6.23
CA ASP A 107 -14.77 -2.85 7.43
C ASP A 107 -13.62 -1.83 7.31
N GLY A 108 -13.93 -0.65 6.76
CA GLY A 108 -12.96 0.42 6.53
C GLY A 108 -11.99 0.19 5.37
N ASN A 109 -12.14 -0.87 4.57
CA ASN A 109 -11.36 -1.06 3.34
C ASN A 109 -11.83 -0.08 2.26
N LEU A 110 -11.15 1.06 2.18
CA LEU A 110 -11.49 2.14 1.24
C LEU A 110 -11.41 1.71 -0.23
N ARG A 111 -10.50 0.79 -0.58
CA ARG A 111 -10.37 0.28 -1.95
C ARG A 111 -11.66 -0.44 -2.37
N GLU A 112 -12.14 -1.34 -1.53
CA GLU A 112 -13.36 -2.12 -1.81
C GLU A 112 -14.61 -1.25 -1.76
N ALA A 113 -14.69 -0.31 -0.82
CA ALA A 113 -15.79 0.65 -0.74
C ALA A 113 -15.88 1.53 -1.99
N LEU A 114 -14.76 2.08 -2.48
CA LEU A 114 -14.72 2.88 -3.70
C LEU A 114 -15.01 2.03 -4.95
N ARG A 115 -14.53 0.78 -4.98
CA ARG A 115 -14.81 -0.17 -6.07
C ARG A 115 -16.30 -0.47 -6.18
N GLU A 116 -16.97 -0.72 -5.06
CA GLU A 116 -18.42 -0.95 -5.08
C GLU A 116 -19.19 0.33 -5.46
N LEU A 117 -18.77 1.51 -4.98
CA LEU A 117 -19.37 2.78 -5.40
C LEU A 117 -19.27 2.96 -6.92
N TYR A 118 -18.10 2.67 -7.49
CA TYR A 118 -17.89 2.70 -8.94
C TYR A 118 -18.84 1.73 -9.67
N ASP A 119 -18.95 0.48 -9.19
CA ASP A 119 -19.85 -0.52 -9.78
C ASP A 119 -21.32 -0.08 -9.75
N CYS A 120 -21.75 0.65 -8.70
CA CYS A 120 -23.08 1.23 -8.63
C CYS A 120 -23.33 2.29 -9.71
N TYR A 121 -22.32 3.06 -10.10
CA TYR A 121 -22.41 4.04 -11.19
C TYR A 121 -22.31 3.37 -12.56
N ALA A 122 -21.42 2.39 -12.73
CA ALA A 122 -21.21 1.71 -14.00
C ALA A 122 -22.41 0.85 -14.46
N ARG A 123 -23.30 0.47 -13.53
CA ARG A 123 -24.53 -0.28 -13.81
C ARG A 123 -25.75 0.60 -14.07
N LYS A 124 -25.64 1.92 -13.87
CA LYS A 124 -26.69 2.89 -14.22
C LYS A 124 -26.51 3.36 -15.65
#